data_AF-A0A2E0DBP5-F1
#
_entry.id   AF-A0A2E0DBP5-F1
#
_cell.length_a   1.000
_cell.length_b   1.000
_cell.length_c   1.000
_cell.angle_alpha   90.00
_cell.angle_beta   90.00
_cell.angle_gamma   90.00
#
_symmetry.space_group_name_H-M   'P 1'
#
loop_
_entity.id
_entity.type
_entity.pdbx_description
1 polymer ?
#
loop_
_entity_poly.entity_id
_entity_poly.type
_entity_poly.pdbx_seq_one_letter_code
_entity_poly.pdbx_strand_id
1 'polypeptide(L)'
;MSIKENINNLLGTLKNQLPVSFNFDIFKVIYLLFFLIIYISNQHSVEKKIREISQLEKEVEELRTDYITLNNNYMFSRKETEILKRVKSLKLQSSKLPPEKITVKE
;
A
#
# COMPACT_ATOMS: atom_id res chain seq x y z
N MET A 1 -45.60 21.58 56.41
CA MET A 1 -44.16 21.35 56.69
C MET A 1 -43.61 20.03 56.15
N SER A 2 -44.42 19.12 55.56
CA SER A 2 -44.00 17.77 55.15
C SER A 2 -43.42 17.64 53.72
N ILE A 3 -43.78 18.52 52.78
CA ILE A 3 -43.36 18.41 51.36
C ILE A 3 -41.85 18.68 51.19
N LYS A 4 -41.32 19.68 51.91
CA LYS A 4 -39.90 20.05 51.83
C LYS A 4 -38.99 18.94 52.36
N GLU A 5 -39.46 18.21 53.36
CA GLU A 5 -38.75 17.10 53.99
C GLU A 5 -38.72 15.86 53.08
N ASN A 6 -39.84 15.55 52.40
CA ASN A 6 -39.88 14.49 51.40
C ASN A 6 -39.00 14.78 50.17
N ILE A 7 -38.95 16.04 49.71
CA ILE A 7 -38.07 16.43 48.61
C ILE A 7 -36.60 16.29 49.02
N ASN A 8 -36.25 16.69 50.24
CA ASN A 8 -34.88 16.56 50.74
C ASN A 8 -34.46 15.10 50.92
N ASN A 9 -35.37 14.25 51.39
CA ASN A 9 -35.13 12.81 51.53
C ASN A 9 -35.00 12.11 50.17
N LEU A 10 -35.77 12.54 49.16
CA LEU A 10 -35.65 12.07 47.78
C LEU A 10 -34.33 12.52 47.12
N LEU A 11 -33.91 13.76 47.35
CA LEU A 11 -32.62 14.27 46.88
C LEU A 11 -31.44 13.56 47.59
N GLY A 12 -31.61 13.21 48.86
CA GLY A 12 -30.64 12.42 49.63
C GLY A 12 -30.47 10.98 49.13
N THR A 13 -31.57 10.31 48.77
CA THR A 13 -31.53 8.96 48.22
C THR A 13 -30.97 8.92 46.78
N LEU A 14 -31.24 9.94 45.96
CA LEU A 14 -30.63 10.09 44.63
C LEU A 14 -29.11 10.32 44.71
N LYS A 15 -28.65 11.15 45.66
CA LYS A 15 -27.21 11.38 45.88
C LYS A 15 -26.46 10.13 46.35
N ASN A 16 -27.14 9.21 47.04
CA ASN A 16 -26.55 7.95 47.54
C ASN A 16 -26.53 6.82 46.49
N GLN A 17 -27.39 6.86 45.47
CA GLN A 17 -27.48 5.83 44.43
C GLN A 17 -26.63 6.14 43.19
N LEU A 18 -26.26 7.41 43.00
CA LEU A 18 -25.24 7.78 42.03
C LEU A 18 -23.86 7.56 42.68
N PRO A 19 -23.03 6.64 42.14
CA PRO A 19 -21.65 6.52 42.62
C PRO A 19 -20.94 7.84 42.37
N VAL A 20 -20.76 8.64 43.43
CA VAL A 20 -20.02 9.92 43.42
C VAL A 20 -18.51 9.70 43.23
N SER A 21 -18.08 8.48 42.88
CA SER A 21 -16.70 8.14 42.53
C SER A 21 -16.40 8.27 41.04
N PHE A 22 -17.19 9.05 40.29
CA PHE A 22 -16.73 9.66 39.04
C PHE A 22 -15.85 10.90 39.36
N ASN A 23 -14.90 10.76 40.29
CA ASN A 23 -13.71 11.61 40.29
C ASN A 23 -12.80 11.12 39.16
N PHE A 24 -13.30 11.20 37.91
CA PHE A 24 -12.42 11.15 36.76
C PHE A 24 -11.59 12.42 36.87
N ASP A 25 -10.38 12.29 37.41
CA ASP A 25 -9.40 13.37 37.41
C ASP A 25 -9.45 14.01 36.04
N ILE A 26 -9.78 15.30 35.95
CA ILE A 26 -10.03 15.99 34.67
C ILE A 26 -8.88 15.74 33.67
N PHE A 27 -7.67 15.54 34.22
CA PHE A 27 -6.45 15.12 33.55
C PHE A 27 -6.56 13.79 32.80
N LYS A 28 -7.21 12.75 33.35
CA LYS A 28 -7.41 11.45 32.69
C LYS A 28 -8.32 11.56 31.46
N VAL A 29 -9.36 12.39 31.55
CA VAL A 29 -10.29 12.62 30.42
C VAL A 29 -9.59 13.42 29.32
N ILE A 30 -8.85 14.46 29.69
CA ILE A 30 -8.04 15.24 28.73
C ILE A 30 -6.97 14.35 28.08
N TYR A 31 -6.34 13.46 28.84
CA TYR A 31 -5.38 12.49 28.32
C TYR A 31 -6.01 11.57 27.27
N LEU A 32 -7.18 10.98 27.56
CA LEU A 32 -7.90 10.16 26.60
C LEU A 32 -8.34 10.94 25.35
N LEU A 33 -8.83 12.18 25.52
CA LEU A 33 -9.21 13.04 24.42
C LEU A 33 -8.02 13.38 23.52
N PHE A 34 -6.85 13.62 24.10
CA PHE A 34 -5.61 13.86 23.37
C PHE A 34 -5.23 12.66 22.49
N PHE A 35 -5.26 11.44 23.05
CA PHE A 35 -5.00 10.23 22.28
C PHE A 35 -6.07 9.97 21.21
N LEU A 36 -7.32 10.29 21.48
CA LEU A 36 -8.41 10.17 20.51
C LEU A 36 -8.17 11.05 19.28
N ILE A 37 -7.74 12.31 19.49
CA ILE A 37 -7.43 13.23 18.39
C ILE A 37 -6.25 12.70 17.56
N ILE A 38 -5.19 12.22 18.23
CA ILE A 38 -4.04 11.61 17.54
C ILE A 38 -4.48 10.38 16.75
N TYR A 39 -5.33 9.54 17.31
CA TYR A 39 -5.84 8.34 16.65
C TYR A 39 -6.62 8.68 15.38
N ILE A 40 -7.56 9.63 15.44
CA ILE A 40 -8.34 10.08 14.28
C ILE A 40 -7.42 10.69 13.20
N SER A 41 -6.43 11.49 13.61
CA SER A 41 -5.45 12.08 12.70
C SER A 41 -4.61 11.03 11.97
N ASN A 42 -4.13 10.01 12.71
CA ASN A 42 -3.37 8.90 12.15
C ASN A 42 -4.21 8.07 11.18
N GLN A 43 -5.47 7.78 11.53
CA GLN A 43 -6.39 7.03 10.68
C GLN A 43 -6.52 7.69 9.29
N HIS A 44 -6.74 9.00 9.25
CA HIS A 44 -6.85 9.73 7.99
C HIS A 44 -5.54 9.72 7.17
N SER A 45 -4.39 9.73 7.84
CA SER A 45 -3.07 9.61 7.19
C SER A 45 -2.85 8.24 6.59
N VAL A 46 -3.28 7.17 7.28
CA VAL A 46 -3.21 5.79 6.80
C VAL A 46 -4.08 5.60 5.56
N GLU A 47 -5.31 6.13 5.56
CA GLU A 47 -6.21 6.06 4.39
C GLU A 47 -5.59 6.69 3.14
N LYS A 48 -4.92 7.84 3.28
CA LYS A 48 -4.21 8.48 2.16
C LYS A 48 -3.08 7.60 1.64
N LYS A 49 -2.28 7.03 2.55
CA LYS A 49 -1.16 6.14 2.19
C LYS A 49 -1.64 4.88 1.49
N ILE A 50 -2.74 4.28 1.93
CA ILE A 50 -3.31 3.09 1.27
C ILE A 50 -3.71 3.40 -0.18
N ARG A 51 -4.32 4.57 -0.42
CA ARG A 51 -4.66 4.99 -1.79
C ARG A 51 -3.42 5.25 -2.64
N GLU A 52 -2.41 5.89 -2.07
CA GLU A 52 -1.13 6.14 -2.73
C GLU A 52 -0.42 4.83 -3.09
N ILE A 53 -0.37 3.87 -2.16
CA ILE A 53 0.19 2.53 -2.42
C ILE A 53 -0.55 1.86 -3.57
N SER A 54 -1.88 1.86 -3.57
CA SER A 54 -2.66 1.24 -4.65
C SER A 54 -2.39 1.90 -6.02
N GLN A 55 -2.16 3.22 -6.07
CA GLN A 55 -1.79 3.92 -7.30
C GLN A 55 -0.39 3.53 -7.77
N LEU A 56 0.58 3.49 -6.85
CA LEU A 56 1.96 3.09 -7.14
C LEU A 56 2.06 1.63 -7.61
N GLU A 57 1.30 0.71 -6.98
CA GLU A 57 1.23 -0.69 -7.39
C GLU A 57 0.76 -0.83 -8.83
N LYS A 58 -0.28 -0.05 -9.20
CA LYS A 58 -0.79 -0.02 -10.58
C LYS A 58 0.26 0.51 -11.55
N GLU A 59 0.96 1.59 -11.22
CA GLU A 59 2.03 2.16 -12.05
C GLU A 59 3.18 1.15 -12.26
N VAL A 60 3.57 0.42 -11.21
CA VAL A 60 4.60 -0.62 -11.30
C VAL A 60 4.15 -1.77 -12.19
N GLU A 61 2.88 -2.18 -12.12
CA GLU A 61 2.33 -3.25 -12.96
C GLU A 61 2.25 -2.85 -14.45
N GLU A 62 1.84 -1.61 -14.73
CA GLU A 62 1.88 -1.03 -16.07
C GLU A 62 3.30 -1.02 -16.63
N LEU A 63 4.27 -0.51 -15.87
CA LEU A 63 5.67 -0.44 -16.28
C LEU A 63 6.28 -1.84 -16.49
N ARG A 64 5.92 -2.81 -15.65
CA ARG A 64 6.32 -4.22 -15.82
C ARG A 64 5.78 -4.81 -17.11
N THR A 65 4.53 -4.52 -17.44
CA THR A 65 3.88 -4.99 -18.66
C THR A 65 4.55 -4.42 -19.91
N ASP A 66 4.90 -3.14 -19.88
CA ASP A 66 5.63 -2.47 -20.95
C ASP A 66 7.03 -3.07 -21.14
N TYR A 67 7.75 -3.31 -20.05
CA TYR A 67 9.06 -3.96 -20.10
C TYR A 67 8.99 -5.35 -20.74
N ILE A 68 8.03 -6.18 -20.31
CA ILE A 68 7.85 -7.53 -20.87
C ILE A 68 7.55 -7.45 -22.37
N THR A 69 6.65 -6.55 -22.76
CA THR A 69 6.28 -6.35 -24.17
C THR A 69 7.47 -5.90 -25.01
N LEU A 70 8.24 -4.92 -24.52
CA LEU A 70 9.44 -4.42 -25.18
C LEU A 70 10.50 -5.51 -25.32
N ASN A 71 10.75 -6.27 -24.24
CA ASN A 71 11.69 -7.37 -24.26
C ASN A 71 11.26 -8.47 -25.25
N ASN A 72 9.96 -8.80 -25.31
CA ASN A 72 9.43 -9.76 -26.28
C ASN A 72 9.65 -9.30 -27.73
N ASN A 73 9.38 -8.02 -28.02
CA ASN A 73 9.65 -7.42 -29.33
C ASN A 73 11.14 -7.44 -29.68
N TYR A 74 11.99 -7.12 -28.71
CA TYR A 74 13.45 -7.18 -28.86
C TYR A 74 13.93 -8.60 -29.17
N MET A 75 13.49 -9.60 -28.40
CA MET A 75 13.83 -11.00 -28.64
C MET A 75 13.31 -11.49 -29.99
N PHE A 76 12.10 -11.09 -30.37
CA PHE A 76 11.56 -11.39 -31.70
C PHE A 76 12.45 -10.80 -32.81
N SER A 77 12.89 -9.55 -32.65
CA SER A 77 13.77 -8.89 -33.62
C SER A 77 15.17 -9.53 -33.71
N ARG A 78 15.64 -10.16 -32.63
CA ARG A 78 16.90 -10.91 -32.58
C ARG A 78 16.81 -12.32 -33.15
N LYS A 79 15.61 -12.85 -33.42
CA LYS A 79 15.48 -14.20 -33.99
C LYS A 79 16.21 -14.27 -35.32
N GLU A 80 17.00 -15.32 -35.50
CA GLU A 80 17.77 -15.55 -36.72
C GLU A 80 16.86 -15.54 -37.96
N THR A 81 15.66 -16.10 -37.87
CA THR A 81 14.67 -16.10 -38.96
C THR A 81 14.20 -14.71 -39.34
N GLU A 82 14.02 -13.80 -38.38
CA GLU A 82 13.64 -12.39 -38.64
C GLU A 82 14.82 -11.59 -39.18
N ILE A 83 16.02 -11.80 -38.63
CA ILE A 83 17.24 -11.20 -39.16
C ILE A 83 17.42 -11.63 -40.62
N LEU A 84 17.37 -12.92 -40.93
CA LEU A 84 17.48 -13.45 -42.30
C LEU A 84 16.47 -12.82 -43.26
N LYS A 85 15.22 -12.61 -42.84
CA LYS A 85 14.23 -11.89 -43.66
C LYS A 85 14.67 -10.46 -43.98
N ARG A 86 15.25 -9.74 -43.01
CA ARG A 86 15.74 -8.36 -43.19
C ARG A 86 17.00 -8.27 -44.05
N VAL A 87 17.94 -9.21 -43.89
CA VAL A 87 19.20 -9.24 -44.67
C VAL A 87 19.07 -9.90 -46.05
N LYS A 88 17.90 -10.45 -46.42
CA LYS A 88 17.63 -10.99 -47.77
C LYS A 88 17.87 -9.97 -48.89
N SER A 89 17.52 -8.70 -48.66
CA SER A 89 17.80 -7.61 -49.61
C SER A 89 19.30 -7.43 -49.86
N LEU A 90 20.13 -7.78 -48.89
CA LEU A 90 21.58 -7.72 -48.93
C LEU A 90 22.22 -9.03 -49.45
N LYS A 91 21.41 -10.00 -49.92
CA LYS A 91 21.83 -11.33 -50.42
C LYS A 91 22.65 -12.18 -49.44
N LEU A 92 22.59 -11.88 -48.14
CA LEU A 92 23.30 -12.64 -47.11
C LEU A 92 22.52 -13.90 -46.72
N GLN A 93 23.23 -15.01 -46.44
CA GLN A 93 22.65 -16.32 -46.08
C GLN A 93 23.20 -16.82 -44.74
N SER A 94 22.39 -17.58 -43.99
CA SER A 94 22.87 -18.24 -42.76
C SER A 94 23.87 -19.34 -43.09
N SER A 95 24.92 -19.45 -42.26
CA SER A 95 25.89 -20.54 -42.34
C SER A 95 25.23 -21.84 -41.88
N LYS A 96 25.17 -22.84 -42.77
CA LYS A 96 24.69 -24.19 -42.43
C LYS A 96 25.78 -25.06 -41.81
N LEU A 97 27.02 -24.59 -41.81
CA LEU A 97 28.17 -25.31 -41.28
C LEU A 97 28.34 -24.95 -39.79
N PRO A 98 28.55 -25.94 -38.91
CA PRO A 98 28.83 -25.68 -37.50
C PRO A 98 30.12 -24.86 -37.35
N PRO A 99 30.21 -23.98 -36.33
CA PRO A 99 31.40 -23.17 -36.11
C PRO A 99 32.61 -24.05 -35.78
N GLU A 100 33.74 -23.76 -36.42
CA GLU A 100 34.98 -24.50 -36.22
C GLU A 100 35.64 -24.06 -34.90
N LYS A 101 35.95 -25.02 -34.01
CA LYS A 101 36.68 -24.73 -32.77
C LYS A 101 38.15 -24.49 -33.11
N ILE A 102 38.56 -23.22 -33.14
CA ILE A 102 39.97 -22.86 -33.25
C ILE A 102 40.67 -23.33 -31.97
N THR A 103 41.47 -24.39 -32.07
CA THR A 103 42.36 -24.84 -31.00
C THR A 103 43.76 -24.37 -31.37
N VAL A 104 44.32 -23.50 -30.54
CA VAL A 104 45.72 -23.10 -30.67
C VAL A 104 46.55 -24.32 -30.27
N LYS A 105 47.34 -24.86 -31.19
CA LYS A 105 48.41 -25.79 -30.84
C LYS A 105 49.51 -24.97 -30.19
N GLU A 106 49.80 -25.26 -28.92
CA GLU A 106 51.06 -24.87 -28.28
C GLU A 106 52.24 -25.46 -29.05
#